data_AF-D1CAL3-F1
#
_entry.id   AF-D1CAL3-F1
#
_cell.length_a   1.000
_cell.length_b   1.000
_cell.length_c   1.000
_cell.angle_alpha   90.00
_cell.angle_beta   90.00
_cell.angle_gamma   90.00
#
_symmetry.space_group_name_H-M   'P 1'
#
loop_
_entity.id
_entity.type
_entity.pdbx_description
1 polymer ?
#
loop_
_entity_poly.entity_id
_entity_poly.type
_entity_poly.pdbx_seq_one_letter_code
_entity_poly.pdbx_strand_id
1 'polypeptide(L)'
;MTVAKHMVDTLQAHDWHPVAIVEGLERLELVPLTSQLGAGFTLWRQEPGGQWSVVLSGHTADGELRGSEDEPLQLPREAEQRLEAMLAGA
;
A
#
# COMPACT_ATOMS: atom_id res chain seq x y z
N MET A 1 7.88 -6.11 11.78
CA MET A 1 6.94 -6.58 10.74
C MET A 1 7.15 -5.66 9.55
N THR A 2 7.25 -6.17 8.31
CA THR A 2 7.49 -5.31 7.13
C THR A 2 6.19 -4.68 6.65
N VAL A 3 6.26 -3.53 5.96
CA VAL A 3 5.10 -2.90 5.30
C VAL A 3 4.38 -3.88 4.38
N ALA A 4 5.13 -4.63 3.56
CA ALA A 4 4.57 -5.64 2.66
C ALA A 4 3.73 -6.68 3.40
N LYS A 5 4.25 -7.23 4.52
CA LYS A 5 3.50 -8.18 5.34
C LYS A 5 2.24 -7.54 5.93
N HIS A 6 2.34 -6.31 6.41
CA HIS A 6 1.21 -5.61 7.03
C HIS A 6 0.09 -5.34 6.02
N MET A 7 0.41 -5.00 4.76
CA MET A 7 -0.58 -4.86 3.68
C MET A 7 -1.33 -6.17 3.41
N VAL A 8 -0.62 -7.30 3.35
CA VAL A 8 -1.24 -8.62 3.17
C VAL A 8 -2.10 -8.99 4.37
N ASP A 9 -1.60 -8.78 5.58
CA ASP A 9 -2.34 -9.05 6.82
C ASP A 9 -3.62 -8.18 6.88
N THR A 10 -3.57 -6.93 6.40
CA THR A 10 -4.74 -6.05 6.27
C THR A 10 -5.77 -6.65 5.31
N LEU A 11 -5.37 -7.05 4.09
CA LEU A 11 -6.31 -7.71 3.16
C LEU A 11 -6.90 -8.99 3.75
N GLN A 12 -6.10 -9.80 4.46
CA GLN A 12 -6.58 -11.01 5.14
C GLN A 12 -7.63 -10.69 6.20
N ALA A 13 -7.43 -9.63 7.00
CA ALA A 13 -8.39 -9.18 7.99
C ALA A 13 -9.72 -8.70 7.37
N HIS A 14 -9.68 -8.30 6.09
CA HIS A 14 -10.83 -7.85 5.30
C HIS A 14 -11.35 -8.92 4.31
N ASP A 15 -11.11 -10.21 4.59
CA ASP A 15 -11.55 -11.34 3.75
C ASP A 15 -11.13 -11.21 2.28
N TRP A 16 -9.94 -10.63 2.05
CA TRP A 16 -9.40 -10.32 0.72
C TRP A 16 -10.33 -9.45 -0.14
N HIS A 17 -11.05 -8.50 0.46
CA HIS A 17 -11.70 -7.42 -0.29
C HIS A 17 -10.77 -6.21 -0.45
N PRO A 18 -10.92 -5.40 -1.51
CA PRO A 18 -10.20 -4.14 -1.63
C PRO A 18 -10.44 -3.24 -0.41
N VAL A 19 -9.36 -2.63 0.09
CA VAL A 19 -9.38 -1.73 1.25
C VAL A 19 -8.85 -0.37 0.85
N ALA A 20 -9.48 0.70 1.35
CA ALA A 20 -8.99 2.06 1.21
C ALA A 20 -8.83 2.69 2.59
N ILE A 21 -7.61 3.03 2.95
CA ILE A 21 -7.25 3.69 4.21
C ILE A 21 -6.97 5.16 3.90
N VAL A 22 -7.66 6.08 4.57
CA VAL A 22 -7.52 7.52 4.35
C VAL A 22 -6.99 8.18 5.62
N GLU A 23 -5.88 8.90 5.49
CA GLU A 23 -5.27 9.65 6.60
C GLU A 23 -4.88 11.06 6.11
N GLY A 24 -5.65 12.07 6.56
CA GLY A 24 -5.45 13.45 6.13
C GLY A 24 -5.62 13.63 4.62
N LEU A 25 -4.55 14.03 3.93
CA LEU A 25 -4.51 14.23 2.48
C LEU A 25 -3.99 13.01 1.73
N GLU A 26 -3.81 11.88 2.40
CA GLU A 26 -3.28 10.67 1.78
C GLU A 26 -4.31 9.54 1.81
N ARG A 27 -4.26 8.69 0.79
CA ARG A 27 -5.10 7.51 0.67
C ARG A 27 -4.28 6.33 0.19
N LEU A 28 -4.23 5.27 0.98
CA LEU A 28 -3.65 4.00 0.61
C LEU A 28 -4.77 3.07 0.14
N GLU A 29 -4.73 2.68 -1.12
CA GLU A 29 -5.58 1.62 -1.66
C GLU A 29 -4.82 0.30 -1.70
N LEU A 30 -5.45 -0.75 -1.21
CA LEU A 30 -4.97 -2.13 -1.27
C LEU A 30 -5.95 -2.96 -2.07
N VAL A 31 -5.43 -3.78 -2.99
CA VAL A 31 -6.22 -4.72 -3.79
C VAL A 31 -5.61 -6.12 -3.71
N PRO A 32 -6.42 -7.19 -3.64
CA PRO A 32 -5.90 -8.55 -3.71
C PRO A 32 -5.24 -8.83 -5.06
N LEU A 33 -4.08 -9.49 -5.05
CA LEU A 33 -3.53 -10.10 -6.26
C LEU A 33 -4.13 -11.50 -6.39
N THR A 34 -4.82 -11.79 -7.48
CA THR A 34 -5.56 -13.05 -7.63
C THR A 34 -4.67 -14.26 -7.93
N SER A 35 -3.42 -14.04 -8.32
CA SER A 35 -2.46 -15.10 -8.68
C SER A 35 -1.48 -15.48 -7.55
N GLN A 36 -1.35 -14.64 -6.53
CA GLN A 36 -0.39 -14.78 -5.43
C GLN A 36 -1.04 -14.24 -4.16
N LEU A 37 -0.79 -14.85 -2.99
CA LEU A 37 -1.28 -14.33 -1.69
C LEU A 37 -0.58 -13.01 -1.34
N GLY A 38 -0.91 -11.95 -2.06
CA GLY A 38 -0.24 -10.65 -2.04
C GLY A 38 -1.22 -9.50 -2.26
N ALA A 39 -0.72 -8.28 -2.05
CA ALA A 39 -1.44 -7.03 -2.20
C ALA A 39 -0.84 -6.21 -3.35
N GLY A 40 -1.68 -5.75 -4.26
CA GLY A 40 -1.39 -4.56 -5.05
C GLY A 40 -1.69 -3.33 -4.20
N PHE A 41 -0.91 -2.27 -4.33
CA PHE A 41 -1.14 -1.05 -3.56
C PHE A 41 -0.90 0.21 -4.38
N THR A 42 -1.63 1.26 -4.05
CA THR A 42 -1.43 2.61 -4.55
C THR A 42 -1.57 3.61 -3.41
N LEU A 43 -0.53 4.41 -3.19
CA LEU A 43 -0.56 5.56 -2.32
C LEU A 43 -0.89 6.79 -3.17
N TRP A 44 -1.99 7.45 -2.81
CA TRP A 44 -2.46 8.68 -3.39
C TRP A 44 -2.24 9.85 -2.44
N ARG A 45 -2.03 11.04 -3.00
CA ARG A 45 -2.06 12.31 -2.27
C ARG A 45 -3.04 13.27 -2.92
N GLN A 46 -3.80 13.96 -2.09
CA GLN A 46 -4.69 15.02 -2.53
C GLN A 46 -3.90 16.31 -2.68
N GLU A 47 -3.82 16.81 -3.90
CA GLU A 47 -3.21 18.08 -4.24
C GLU A 47 -4.08 19.27 -3.80
N PRO A 48 -3.48 20.46 -3.63
CA PRO A 48 -4.24 21.70 -3.46
C PRO A 48 -5.23 21.88 -4.63
N GLY A 49 -6.53 21.89 -4.33
CA GLY A 49 -7.60 21.88 -5.34
C GLY A 49 -8.42 20.58 -5.38
N GLY A 50 -8.05 19.59 -4.57
CA GLY A 50 -8.87 18.39 -4.30
C GLY A 50 -8.64 17.23 -5.27
N GLN A 51 -7.76 17.38 -6.25
CA GLN A 51 -7.39 16.32 -7.19
C GLN A 51 -6.44 15.32 -6.52
N TRP A 52 -6.62 14.03 -6.81
CA TRP A 52 -5.71 12.98 -6.33
C TRP A 52 -4.60 12.72 -7.36
N SER A 53 -3.36 12.63 -6.88
CA SER A 53 -2.17 12.25 -7.64
C SER A 53 -1.60 10.95 -7.06
N VAL A 54 -1.02 10.09 -7.92
CA VAL A 54 -0.31 8.89 -7.47
C VAL A 54 1.05 9.33 -6.92
N VAL A 55 1.31 8.99 -5.66
CA VAL A 55 2.62 9.17 -5.03
C VAL A 55 3.51 7.97 -5.32
N LEU A 56 2.94 6.77 -5.18
CA LEU A 56 3.63 5.51 -5.31
C LEU A 56 2.62 4.41 -5.61
N SER A 57 3.00 3.43 -6.41
CA SER A 57 2.22 2.21 -6.62
C SER A 57 3.14 1.02 -6.81
N GLY A 58 2.65 -0.16 -6.48
CA GLY A 58 3.42 -1.39 -6.60
C GLY A 58 2.62 -2.58 -6.11
N HIS A 59 3.33 -3.63 -5.76
CA HIS A 59 2.72 -4.83 -5.21
C HIS A 59 3.64 -5.53 -4.21
N THR A 60 3.11 -6.49 -3.47
CA THR A 60 3.90 -7.31 -2.55
C THR A 60 4.25 -8.65 -3.20
N ALA A 61 5.52 -9.05 -3.15
CA ALA A 61 5.97 -10.38 -3.54
C ALA A 61 7.08 -10.85 -2.60
N ASP A 62 7.03 -12.12 -2.18
CA ASP A 62 8.02 -12.75 -1.31
C ASP A 62 8.35 -11.96 -0.02
N GLY A 63 7.35 -11.26 0.54
CA GLY A 63 7.50 -10.46 1.76
C GLY A 63 8.15 -9.08 1.55
N GLU A 64 8.36 -8.67 0.30
CA GLU A 64 8.94 -7.40 -0.11
C GLU A 64 7.95 -6.55 -0.91
N LEU A 65 8.26 -5.26 -1.06
CA LEU A 65 7.57 -4.37 -1.99
C LEU A 65 8.27 -4.41 -3.35
N ARG A 66 7.48 -4.48 -4.41
CA ARG A 66 7.92 -4.54 -5.80
C ARG A 66 7.24 -3.46 -6.64
N GLY A 67 7.95 -2.95 -7.62
CA GLY A 67 7.43 -2.02 -8.61
C GLY A 67 6.54 -2.69 -9.64
N SER A 68 6.28 -2.01 -10.75
CA SER A 68 5.44 -2.54 -11.84
C SER A 68 6.13 -3.58 -12.70
N GLU A 69 7.46 -3.63 -12.69
CA GLU A 69 8.30 -4.54 -13.48
C GLU A 69 8.98 -5.62 -12.59
N ASP A 70 8.39 -5.92 -11.43
CA ASP A 70 8.92 -6.84 -10.40
C ASP A 70 10.28 -6.43 -9.79
N GLU A 71 10.71 -5.19 -10.00
CA GLU A 71 11.91 -4.64 -9.42
C GLU A 71 11.73 -4.35 -7.91
N PRO A 72 12.76 -4.52 -7.06
CA PRO A 72 12.67 -4.15 -5.65
C PRO A 72 12.32 -2.67 -5.49
N LEU A 73 11.23 -2.40 -4.79
CA LEU A 73 10.78 -1.04 -4.52
C LEU A 73 11.34 -0.57 -3.19
N GLN A 74 12.42 0.20 -3.25
CA GLN A 74 13.03 0.79 -2.06
C GLN A 74 12.33 2.10 -1.71
N LEU A 75 11.70 2.12 -0.53
CA LEU A 75 11.07 3.33 -0.02
C LEU A 75 12.07 4.13 0.81
N PRO A 76 12.09 5.47 0.67
CA PRO A 76 12.68 6.31 1.69
C PRO A 76 12.06 5.99 3.05
N ARG A 77 12.88 5.95 4.11
CA ARG A 77 12.44 5.60 5.48
C ARG A 77 11.19 6.36 5.94
N GLU A 78 11.08 7.63 5.56
CA GLU A 78 9.92 8.46 5.90
C GLU A 78 8.62 7.96 5.26
N ALA A 79 8.67 7.49 4.01
CA ALA A 79 7.52 6.92 3.31
C ALA A 79 7.12 5.56 3.90
N GLU A 80 8.12 4.74 4.26
CA GLU A 80 7.89 3.47 4.93
C GLU A 80 7.18 3.68 6.28
N GLN A 81 7.71 4.57 7.13
CA GLN A 81 7.09 4.91 8.43
C GLN A 81 5.66 5.44 8.28
N ARG A 82 5.38 6.17 7.21
CA ARG A 82 4.03 6.69 6.95
C ARG A 82 3.06 5.59 6.56
N LEU A 83 3.47 4.68 5.69
CA LEU A 83 2.66 3.50 5.35
C LEU A 83 2.43 2.61 6.56
N GLU A 84 3.44 2.41 7.41
CA GLU A 84 3.30 1.68 8.67
C GLU A 84 2.25 2.31 9.59
N ALA A 85 2.25 3.64 9.72
CA ALA A 85 1.28 4.36 10.53
C ALA A 85 -0.15 4.21 10.00
N MET A 86 -0.34 4.40 8.69
CA MET A 86 -1.65 4.21 8.05
C MET A 86 -2.18 2.80 8.24
N LEU A 87 -1.34 1.78 8.02
CA LEU A 87 -1.72 0.37 8.14
C LEU A 87 -2.01 -0.04 9.58
N ALA A 88 -1.34 0.57 10.57
CA ALA A 88 -1.60 0.28 11.99
C ALA A 88 -2.98 0.77 12.47
N GLY A 89 -3.61 1.68 11.73
CA GLY A 89 -4.98 2.14 11.99
C GLY A 89 -6.06 1.44 11.17
N ALA A 90 -5.69 0.49 10.32
CA ALA A 90 -6.58 -0.22 9.39
C ALA A 90 -7.37 -1.35 10.06
#